data_AF-A0A938MI11-F1
#
_entry.id   AF-A0A938MI11-F1
#
_cell.length_a   1.000
_cell.length_b   1.000
_cell.length_c   1.000
_cell.angle_alpha   90.00
_cell.angle_beta   90.00
_cell.angle_gamma   90.00
#
_symmetry.space_group_name_H-M   'P 1'
#
loop_
_entity.id
_entity.type
_entity.pdbx_description
1 polymer ?
#
loop_
_entity_poly.entity_id
_entity_poly.type
_entity_poly.pdbx_seq_one_letter_code
_entity_poly.pdbx_strand_id
1 'polypeptide(L)'
;EANYKGRYHRWGWKRIQHRLVQRQIERFNGREKENLFLVPTELNLDPVDGYPVDNGVHPNVTGYKQIGASIYAWLKWRLQERR
;
A
#
# COMPACT_ATOMS: atom_id res chain seq x y z
N GLU A 1 -4.75 11.83 -17.84
CA GLU A 1 -5.26 12.42 -16.58
C GLU A 1 -6.10 11.37 -15.87
N ALA A 2 -6.08 11.26 -14.54
CA ALA A 2 -7.02 10.38 -13.83
C ALA A 2 -8.47 10.86 -14.11
N ASN A 3 -9.46 9.96 -14.04
CA ASN A 3 -10.89 10.20 -14.39
C ASN A 3 -11.58 11.37 -13.65
N TYR A 4 -10.86 12.09 -12.78
CA TYR A 4 -11.34 13.18 -11.95
C TYR A 4 -11.27 14.57 -12.60
N LYS A 5 -10.94 14.67 -13.90
CA LYS A 5 -10.99 15.91 -14.70
C LYS A 5 -10.37 17.13 -14.00
N GLY A 6 -9.15 17.00 -13.49
CA GLY A 6 -8.46 18.09 -12.78
C GLY A 6 -9.00 18.46 -11.39
N ARG A 7 -10.06 17.81 -10.86
CA ARG A 7 -10.63 18.15 -9.53
C ARG A 7 -9.62 18.04 -8.38
N TYR A 8 -8.61 17.18 -8.53
CA TYR A 8 -7.56 16.99 -7.54
C TYR A 8 -6.21 16.88 -8.25
N HIS A 9 -5.31 17.82 -7.97
CA HIS A 9 -3.92 17.75 -8.38
C HIS A 9 -3.20 16.59 -7.68
N ARG A 10 -2.07 16.14 -8.22
CA ARG A 10 -1.30 14.99 -7.70
C ARG A 10 -1.04 15.05 -6.18
N TRP A 11 -0.73 16.23 -5.64
CA TRP A 11 -0.54 16.40 -4.20
C TRP A 11 -1.83 16.30 -3.38
N GLY A 12 -2.98 16.65 -3.95
CA GLY A 12 -4.29 16.41 -3.35
C GLY A 12 -4.54 14.93 -3.14
N TRP A 13 -4.29 14.11 -4.17
CA TRP A 13 -4.38 12.65 -4.07
C TRP A 13 -3.39 12.06 -3.06
N LYS A 14 -2.14 12.53 -3.08
CA LYS A 14 -1.14 12.11 -2.09
C LYS A 14 -1.58 12.43 -0.66
N ARG A 15 -2.14 13.62 -0.43
CA ARG A 15 -2.68 14.01 0.89
C ARG A 15 -3.84 13.12 1.34
N ILE A 16 -4.76 12.80 0.42
CA ILE A 16 -5.87 11.87 0.70
C ILE A 16 -5.31 10.49 1.06
N GLN A 17 -4.36 9.98 0.29
CA GLN A 17 -3.72 8.69 0.56
C GLN A 17 -3.06 8.66 1.94
N HIS A 18 -2.27 9.68 2.30
CA HIS A 18 -1.66 9.75 3.63
C HIS A 18 -2.71 9.84 4.75
N ARG A 19 -3.80 10.58 4.53
CA ARG A 19 -4.90 10.66 5.50
C ARG A 19 -5.60 9.31 5.67
N LEU A 20 -5.76 8.53 4.60
CA LEU A 20 -6.31 7.17 4.69
C LEU A 20 -5.38 6.25 5.49
N VAL A 21 -4.06 6.30 5.25
CA VAL A 21 -3.08 5.53 6.02
C VAL A 21 -3.11 5.91 7.50
N GLN A 22 -3.12 7.21 7.82
CA GLN A 22 -3.25 7.68 9.20
C GLN A 22 -4.49 7.10 9.89
N ARG A 23 -5.65 7.16 9.23
CA ARG A 23 -6.90 6.65 9.79
C ARG A 23 -6.90 5.12 9.97
N GLN A 24 -6.24 4.40 9.07
CA GLN A 24 -6.07 2.95 9.21
C GLN A 24 -5.19 2.62 10.42
N ILE A 25 -4.06 3.31 10.58
CA ILE A 25 -3.18 3.15 11.75
C ILE A 25 -3.93 3.49 13.04
N GLU A 26 -4.59 4.65 13.11
CA GLU A 26 -5.39 5.06 14.27
C GLU A 26 -6.45 4.01 14.67
N ARG A 27 -7.07 3.34 13.68
CA ARG A 27 -8.15 2.38 13.94
C ARG A 27 -7.66 0.98 14.31
N PHE A 28 -6.51 0.57 13.77
CA PHE A 28 -6.11 -0.84 13.71
C PHE A 28 -4.79 -1.17 14.40
N ASN A 29 -3.94 -0.18 14.68
CA ASN A 29 -2.66 -0.40 15.35
C ASN A 29 -2.84 -0.92 16.78
N GLY A 30 -1.92 -1.77 17.26
CA GLY A 30 -1.93 -2.31 18.63
C GLY A 30 -2.95 -3.43 18.86
N ARG A 31 -3.57 -3.94 17.80
CA ARG A 31 -4.61 -4.99 17.84
C ARG A 31 -4.07 -6.36 17.43
N GLU A 32 -2.77 -6.58 17.54
CA GLU A 32 -2.10 -7.83 17.19
C GLU A 32 -2.61 -9.00 18.05
N LYS A 33 -3.02 -8.74 19.29
CA LYS A 33 -3.66 -9.72 20.18
C LYS A 33 -5.01 -10.23 19.65
N GLU A 34 -5.69 -9.46 18.82
CA GLU A 34 -6.93 -9.83 18.15
C GLU A 34 -6.68 -10.51 16.80
N ASN A 35 -5.42 -10.82 16.46
CA ASN A 35 -4.98 -11.28 15.15
C ASN A 35 -5.23 -10.26 14.01
N LEU A 36 -5.20 -8.96 14.32
CA LEU A 36 -5.29 -7.90 13.32
C LEU A 36 -3.91 -7.25 13.12
N PHE A 37 -3.47 -7.13 11.87
CA PHE A 37 -2.14 -6.65 11.52
C PHE A 37 -2.21 -5.65 10.37
N LEU A 38 -1.34 -4.64 10.41
CA LEU A 38 -1.16 -3.67 9.34
C LEU A 38 0.10 -4.03 8.54
N VAL A 39 -0.06 -4.16 7.22
CA VAL A 39 1.04 -4.45 6.29
C VAL A 39 1.15 -3.28 5.29
N PRO A 40 2.23 -2.48 5.31
CA PRO A 40 2.35 -1.27 4.49
C PRO A 40 2.80 -1.60 3.06
N THR A 41 1.86 -2.12 2.25
CA THR A 41 2.11 -2.53 0.86
C THR A 41 2.54 -1.38 -0.06
N GLU A 42 2.16 -0.15 0.26
CA GLU A 42 2.43 1.04 -0.52
C GLU A 42 3.90 1.49 -0.47
N LEU A 43 4.65 1.11 0.58
CA LEU A 43 6.03 1.56 0.76
C LEU A 43 7.02 0.84 -0.17
N ASN A 44 6.68 -0.37 -0.62
CA ASN A 44 7.53 -1.17 -1.50
C ASN A 44 7.20 -0.96 -3.00
N LEU A 45 6.14 -0.20 -3.30
CA LEU A 45 5.62 -0.04 -4.64
C LEU A 45 6.34 1.10 -5.36
N ASP A 46 7.15 0.77 -6.37
CA ASP A 46 7.93 1.72 -7.14
C ASP A 46 7.01 2.58 -8.02
N PRO A 47 7.03 3.92 -7.88
CA PRO A 47 6.17 4.80 -8.68
C PRO A 47 6.60 4.95 -10.15
N VAL A 48 7.77 4.46 -10.53
CA VAL A 48 8.32 4.48 -11.89
C VAL A 48 8.17 3.11 -12.52
N ASP A 49 8.80 2.08 -11.95
CA ASP A 49 8.85 0.75 -12.56
C ASP A 49 7.64 -0.12 -12.20
N GLY A 50 6.91 0.23 -11.13
CA GLY A 50 5.74 -0.52 -10.64
C GLY A 50 4.44 -0.21 -11.39
N TYR A 51 4.43 0.76 -12.32
CA TYR A 51 3.24 1.18 -13.05
C TYR A 51 3.49 1.28 -14.56
N PRO A 52 2.45 1.13 -15.39
CA PRO A 52 2.52 1.54 -16.80
C PRO A 52 2.73 3.07 -16.92
N VAL A 53 3.40 3.50 -18.00
CA VAL A 53 3.73 4.92 -18.26
C VAL A 53 2.50 5.83 -18.25
N ASP A 54 1.34 5.31 -18.67
CA ASP A 54 0.09 6.05 -18.82
C ASP A 54 -0.95 5.74 -17.73
N ASN A 55 -0.62 4.88 -16.74
CA ASN A 55 -1.57 4.42 -15.73
C ASN A 55 -0.94 4.35 -14.33
N GLY A 56 -1.06 5.42 -13.56
CA GLY A 56 -0.65 5.45 -12.14
C GLY A 56 -1.68 4.91 -11.16
N VAL A 57 -2.72 4.19 -11.62
CA VAL A 57 -3.79 3.64 -10.78
C VAL A 57 -3.63 2.13 -10.59
N HIS A 58 -3.33 1.42 -11.68
CA HIS A 58 -3.16 -0.04 -11.66
C HIS A 58 -1.67 -0.39 -11.80
N PRO A 59 -1.07 -1.05 -10.80
CA PRO A 59 0.29 -1.56 -10.93
C PRO A 59 0.44 -2.48 -12.14
N ASN A 60 1.62 -2.51 -12.73
CA ASN A 60 1.97 -3.50 -13.73
C ASN A 60 2.40 -4.82 -13.05
N VAL A 61 2.87 -5.80 -13.84
CA VAL A 61 3.36 -7.09 -13.31
C VAL A 61 4.45 -6.91 -12.24
N THR A 62 5.37 -5.96 -12.42
CA THR A 62 6.43 -5.65 -11.45
C THR A 62 5.85 -5.07 -10.16
N GLY A 63 4.93 -4.10 -10.26
CA GLY A 63 4.30 -3.50 -9.09
C GLY A 63 3.46 -4.48 -8.29
N TYR A 64 2.71 -5.37 -8.95
CA TYR A 64 1.99 -6.44 -8.25
C TYR A 64 2.93 -7.41 -7.53
N LYS A 65 4.09 -7.73 -8.13
CA LYS A 65 5.12 -8.53 -7.45
C LYS A 65 5.69 -7.81 -6.23
N GLN A 66 5.89 -6.49 -6.29
CA GLN A 66 6.34 -5.69 -5.15
C GLN A 66 5.33 -5.71 -3.99
N ILE A 67 4.04 -5.55 -4.27
CA ILE A 67 2.97 -5.71 -3.26
C ILE A 67 3.00 -7.13 -2.67
N GLY A 68 3.09 -8.15 -3.53
CA GLY A 68 3.19 -9.54 -3.13
C GLY A 68 4.38 -9.83 -2.21
N ALA A 69 5.52 -9.19 -2.48
CA ALA A 69 6.72 -9.33 -1.65
C ALA A 69 6.49 -8.83 -0.21
N SER A 70 5.81 -7.70 -0.03
CA SER A 70 5.47 -7.18 1.31
C SER A 70 4.59 -8.14 2.10
N ILE A 71 3.56 -8.72 1.46
CA ILE A 71 2.66 -9.69 2.08
C ILE A 71 3.40 -10.99 2.39
N TYR A 72 4.17 -11.50 1.44
CA TYR A 72 4.92 -12.74 1.60
C TYR A 72 5.97 -12.63 2.72
N ALA A 73 6.74 -11.55 2.76
CA ALA A 73 7.70 -11.30 3.82
C ALA A 73 7.03 -11.25 5.20
N TRP A 74 5.88 -10.55 5.31
CA TRP A 74 5.09 -10.53 6.54
C TRP A 74 4.62 -11.92 6.95
N LEU A 75 4.04 -12.72 6.04
CA LEU A 75 3.61 -14.09 6.33
C LEU A 75 4.77 -14.97 6.82
N LYS A 76 5.92 -14.89 6.17
CA LYS A 76 7.13 -15.65 6.56
C LYS A 76 7.61 -15.25 7.96
N TRP A 77 7.62 -13.95 8.26
CA TRP A 77 7.97 -13.45 9.59
C TRP A 77 6.99 -13.95 10.66
N ARG A 78 5.67 -13.85 10.42
CA ARG A 78 4.64 -14.34 11.35
C ARG A 78 4.70 -15.83 11.61
N LEU A 79 5.00 -16.62 10.59
CA LEU A 79 5.21 -18.06 10.75
C LEU A 79 6.43 -18.35 11.61
N GLN A 80 7.46 -17.51 11.58
CA GLN A 80 8.65 -17.68 12.40
C GLN A 80 8.43 -17.28 13.85
N GLU A 81 7.66 -16.23 14.14
CA GLU A 81 7.31 -15.84 15.52
C GLU A 81 6.48 -16.90 16.27
N ARG A 82 5.79 -17.77 15.53
CA ARG A 82 4.95 -18.84 16.08
C ARG A 82 5.70 -20.14 16.36
N ARG A 83 7.00 -20.20 16.08
CA ARG A 83 7.86 -21.35 16.41
C ARG A 83 8.43 -21.20 17.81
#